data_AF-A0A352FCU8-F1
#
_entry.id   AF-A0A352FCU8-F1
#
_cell.length_a   1.000
_cell.length_b   1.000
_cell.length_c   1.000
_cell.angle_alpha   90.00
_cell.angle_beta   90.00
_cell.angle_gamma   90.00
#
_symmetry.space_group_name_H-M   'P 1'
#
loop_
_entity.id
_entity.type
_entity.pdbx_description
1 polymer ?
#
loop_
_entity_poly.entity_id
_entity_poly.type
_entity_poly.pdbx_seq_one_letter_code
_entity_poly.pdbx_strand_id
1 'polypeptide(L)'
;MRKLRDSHKEISNPGLQAGDVSSSGAGSVETHNNASLHRTRPGNVVETHNNASLHQVGVLIIGSGAAALNAALCLWESGVKDILIVTEKWGAGTSNNAGSDKQTYYKLSLDPSVSDSASEMAQDICRGGAMHGDIALCEAQHSVQAFYNLVRLGVPFPHNAFGAYPGYKTDHDPRARATSA
;
A
#
# COMPACT_ATOMS: atom_id res chain seq x y z
N MET A 1 19.64 -8.10 41.18
CA MET A 1 20.43 -6.94 41.66
C MET A 1 21.54 -6.65 40.65
N ARG A 2 21.81 -5.36 40.41
CA ARG A 2 22.84 -4.73 39.54
C ARG A 2 22.48 -4.45 38.07
N LYS A 3 22.12 -3.18 37.90
CA LYS A 3 22.20 -2.32 36.71
C LYS A 3 23.60 -2.36 36.09
N LEU A 4 23.70 -2.30 34.77
CA LEU A 4 24.84 -1.72 34.07
C LEU A 4 24.32 -0.67 33.08
N ARG A 5 24.82 0.55 33.29
CA ARG A 5 24.55 1.79 32.56
C ARG A 5 25.74 2.07 31.64
N ASP A 6 25.41 2.64 30.49
CA ASP A 6 26.07 3.73 29.76
C ASP A 6 27.58 3.67 29.44
N SER A 7 27.89 3.68 28.14
CA SER A 7 28.94 4.54 27.57
C SER A 7 28.80 4.68 26.05
N HIS A 8 28.13 5.74 25.59
CA HIS A 8 28.29 6.24 24.22
C HIS A 8 29.00 7.60 24.27
N LYS A 9 30.16 7.65 23.59
CA LYS A 9 30.99 8.84 23.39
C LYS A 9 30.32 9.79 22.39
N GLU A 10 30.21 11.05 22.77
CA GLU A 10 30.00 12.17 21.84
C GLU A 10 31.23 12.35 20.94
N ILE A 11 30.98 12.57 19.64
CA ILE A 11 31.97 13.11 18.71
C ILE A 11 31.39 14.45 18.21
N SER A 12 32.01 15.53 18.68
CA SER A 12 31.80 16.89 18.20
C SER A 12 32.45 17.07 16.83
N ASN A 13 31.78 17.80 15.94
CA ASN A 13 32.35 18.22 14.65
C ASN A 13 32.37 19.76 14.58
N PRO A 14 33.53 20.41 14.38
CA PRO A 14 33.63 21.87 14.38
C PRO A 14 33.49 22.48 12.97
N GLY A 15 32.81 23.62 12.89
CA GLY A 15 33.18 24.75 12.04
C GLY A 15 32.70 24.76 10.58
N LEU A 16 31.73 25.62 10.29
CA LEU A 16 31.65 26.35 9.02
C LEU A 16 31.00 27.72 9.25
N GLN A 17 31.72 28.76 8.82
CA GLN A 17 31.47 30.19 9.06
C GLN A 17 30.25 30.72 8.30
N ALA A 18 29.52 31.63 8.94
CA ALA A 18 28.47 32.44 8.35
C ALA A 18 29.08 33.59 7.52
N GLY A 19 28.59 33.77 6.29
CA GLY A 19 28.79 34.97 5.48
C GLY A 19 27.49 35.77 5.41
N ASP A 20 27.58 37.06 5.71
CA ASP A 20 26.54 38.07 5.56
C ASP A 20 26.22 38.35 4.08
N VAL A 21 24.94 38.43 3.70
CA VAL A 21 24.41 39.42 2.74
C VAL A 21 22.98 39.81 3.11
N SER A 22 22.75 41.11 3.07
CA SER A 22 21.63 41.95 3.49
C SER A 22 20.31 41.83 2.71
N SER A 23 19.21 41.96 3.48
CA SER A 23 17.93 42.64 3.25
C SER A 23 17.32 42.84 1.85
N SER A 24 16.07 42.40 1.68
CA SER A 24 14.93 43.28 1.30
C SER A 24 13.60 42.57 1.57
N GLY A 25 12.69 43.23 2.28
CA GLY A 25 11.44 42.64 2.77
C GLY A 25 10.35 42.46 1.72
N ALA A 26 9.38 41.59 2.05
CA ALA A 26 7.94 41.88 2.09
C ALA A 26 7.14 40.56 2.19
N GLY A 27 6.27 40.48 3.20
CA GLY A 27 5.01 39.74 3.10
C GLY A 27 5.05 38.24 3.36
N SER A 28 4.96 37.86 4.62
CA SER A 28 4.42 36.56 5.03
C SER A 28 2.98 36.41 4.49
N VAL A 29 2.74 35.38 3.69
CA VAL A 29 1.40 34.80 3.53
C VAL A 29 1.53 33.32 3.86
N GLU A 30 1.28 33.01 5.13
CA GLU A 30 1.03 31.64 5.56
C GLU A 30 -0.25 31.15 4.88
N THR A 31 -0.11 30.27 3.89
CA THR A 31 -1.24 29.48 3.40
C THR A 31 -1.23 28.15 4.14
N HIS A 32 -2.02 28.08 5.21
CA HIS A 32 -2.38 26.80 5.82
C HIS A 32 -3.23 26.00 4.84
N ASN A 33 -2.61 25.18 4.00
CA ASN A 33 -3.24 24.02 3.37
C ASN A 33 -2.15 23.03 2.96
N ASN A 34 -1.87 22.07 3.84
CA ASN A 34 -1.01 20.92 3.60
C ASN A 34 -1.67 19.97 2.60
N ALA A 35 -1.64 20.31 1.32
CA ALA A 35 -1.69 19.34 0.25
C ALA A 35 -0.31 19.32 -0.41
N SER A 36 0.54 18.36 -0.01
CA SER A 36 1.80 18.12 -0.70
C SER A 36 1.49 17.64 -2.13
N LEU A 37 1.40 18.60 -3.05
CA LEU A 37 1.38 18.37 -4.49
C LEU A 37 2.76 17.88 -4.90
N HIS A 38 2.90 16.56 -5.02
CA HIS A 38 4.08 15.95 -5.60
C HIS A 38 4.16 16.40 -7.07
N ARG A 39 5.21 17.16 -7.38
CA ARG A 39 5.45 17.91 -8.63
C ARG A 39 5.09 17.10 -9.89
N THR A 40 3.97 17.44 -10.56
CA THR A 40 3.67 16.99 -11.93
C THR A 40 4.42 17.89 -12.93
N ARG A 41 4.70 17.35 -14.13
CA ARG A 41 5.54 18.02 -15.14
C ARG A 41 4.99 19.42 -15.51
N PRO A 42 5.85 20.43 -15.75
CA PRO A 42 5.43 21.73 -16.24
C PRO A 42 4.85 21.57 -17.65
N GLY A 43 3.52 21.60 -17.78
CA GLY A 43 2.82 21.43 -19.06
C GLY A 43 1.38 20.91 -18.96
N ASN A 44 0.97 20.34 -17.83
CA ASN A 44 -0.32 19.65 -17.72
C ASN A 44 -1.40 20.43 -16.96
N VAL A 45 -1.16 21.68 -16.58
CA VAL A 45 -2.11 22.51 -15.84
C VAL A 45 -2.50 23.72 -16.66
N VAL A 46 -3.80 23.88 -16.96
CA VAL A 46 -4.36 25.03 -17.67
C VAL A 46 -5.32 25.77 -16.73
N GLU A 47 -5.11 27.07 -16.55
CA GLU A 47 -6.09 27.91 -15.86
C GLU A 47 -7.25 28.22 -16.79
N THR A 48 -8.47 27.98 -16.31
CA THR A 48 -9.70 28.26 -17.06
C THR A 48 -10.26 29.63 -16.73
N HIS A 49 -11.12 30.17 -17.60
CA HIS A 49 -11.77 31.48 -17.42
C HIS A 49 -12.52 31.66 -16.08
N ASN A 50 -12.80 30.57 -15.35
CA ASN A 50 -13.50 30.58 -14.06
C ASN A 50 -12.57 30.36 -12.85
N ASN A 51 -11.25 30.58 -12.98
CA ASN A 51 -10.23 30.29 -11.96
C ASN A 51 -10.16 28.81 -11.51
N ALA A 52 -10.72 27.87 -12.28
CA ALA A 52 -10.53 26.45 -12.05
C ALA A 52 -9.25 25.98 -12.74
N SER A 53 -8.45 25.17 -12.06
CA SER A 53 -7.28 24.51 -12.66
C SER A 53 -7.70 23.22 -13.35
N LEU A 54 -7.35 23.08 -14.64
CA LEU A 54 -7.54 21.87 -15.43
C LEU A 54 -6.24 21.08 -15.39
N HIS A 55 -6.30 19.80 -14.99
CA HIS A 55 -5.15 18.90 -14.97
C HIS A 55 -5.33 17.80 -16.02
N GLN A 56 -4.35 17.64 -16.90
CA GLN A 56 -4.30 16.53 -17.86
C GLN A 56 -3.34 15.44 -17.36
N VAL A 57 -3.78 14.19 -17.37
CA VAL A 57 -2.98 13.03 -16.94
C VAL A 57 -3.38 11.79 -17.72
N GLY A 58 -2.42 10.89 -17.97
CA GLY A 58 -2.65 9.59 -18.59
C GLY A 58 -3.51 8.66 -17.75
N VAL A 59 -3.23 8.55 -16.44
CA VAL A 59 -4.04 7.74 -15.51
C VAL A 59 -4.36 8.53 -14.24
N LEU A 60 -5.65 8.65 -13.94
CA LEU A 60 -6.16 9.20 -12.68
C LEU A 60 -6.60 8.06 -11.76
N ILE A 61 -6.06 8.02 -10.55
CA ILE A 61 -6.44 7.09 -9.49
C ILE A 61 -7.11 7.88 -8.37
N ILE A 62 -8.32 7.50 -8.00
CA ILE A 62 -9.09 8.16 -6.95
C ILE A 62 -9.09 7.29 -5.69
N GLY A 63 -8.62 7.88 -4.59
CA GLY A 63 -8.43 7.22 -3.30
C GLY A 63 -6.98 6.79 -3.06
N SER A 64 -6.65 6.62 -1.79
CA SER A 64 -5.33 6.11 -1.32
C SER A 64 -5.49 4.92 -0.38
N GLY A 65 -6.47 4.05 -0.63
CA GLY A 65 -6.60 2.75 0.04
C GLY A 65 -5.68 1.70 -0.59
N ALA A 66 -5.64 0.50 0.00
CA ALA A 66 -4.75 -0.58 -0.44
C ALA A 66 -4.91 -0.91 -1.94
N ALA A 67 -6.14 -1.01 -2.45
CA ALA A 67 -6.41 -1.29 -3.86
C ALA A 67 -5.86 -0.18 -4.79
N ALA A 68 -6.08 1.09 -4.45
CA ALA A 68 -5.63 2.22 -5.26
C ALA A 68 -4.10 2.34 -5.28
N LEU A 69 -3.45 2.14 -4.13
CA LEU A 69 -1.99 2.19 -4.03
C LEU A 69 -1.34 0.99 -4.73
N ASN A 70 -1.93 -0.21 -4.63
CA ASN A 70 -1.47 -1.37 -5.36
C ASN A 70 -1.63 -1.18 -6.88
N ALA A 71 -2.75 -0.61 -7.33
CA ALA A 71 -2.96 -0.29 -8.75
C ALA A 71 -1.92 0.72 -9.26
N ALA A 72 -1.64 1.78 -8.50
CA ALA A 72 -0.61 2.76 -8.82
C ALA A 72 0.77 2.10 -8.95
N LEU A 73 1.11 1.20 -8.01
CA LEU A 73 2.35 0.46 -8.03
C LEU A 73 2.46 -0.46 -9.26
N CYS A 74 1.44 -1.26 -9.55
CA CYS A 74 1.43 -2.16 -10.71
C CYS A 74 1.56 -1.39 -12.03
N LEU A 75 0.85 -0.25 -12.18
CA LEU A 75 0.98 0.62 -13.35
C LEU A 75 2.39 1.18 -13.47
N TRP A 76 2.95 1.65 -12.36
CA TRP A 76 4.32 2.16 -12.32
C TRP A 76 5.32 1.09 -12.72
N GLU A 77 5.26 -0.11 -12.14
CA GLU A 77 6.14 -1.23 -12.49
C GLU A 77 5.98 -1.65 -13.96
N SER A 78 4.78 -1.52 -14.53
CA SER A 78 4.48 -1.80 -15.95
C SER A 78 4.93 -0.69 -16.91
N GLY A 79 5.57 0.37 -16.42
CA GLY A 79 6.11 1.45 -17.24
C GLY A 79 5.14 2.63 -17.48
N VAL A 80 3.92 2.58 -16.96
CA VAL A 80 3.00 3.72 -16.99
C VAL A 80 3.42 4.70 -15.89
N LYS A 81 4.00 5.84 -16.28
CA LYS A 81 4.58 6.81 -15.32
C LYS A 81 3.76 8.08 -15.13
N ASP A 82 2.88 8.40 -16.08
CA ASP A 82 2.01 9.57 -16.00
C ASP A 82 0.74 9.23 -15.20
N ILE A 83 0.90 9.17 -13.88
CA ILE A 83 -0.14 8.77 -12.92
C ILE A 83 -0.36 9.92 -11.93
N LEU A 84 -1.62 10.25 -11.67
CA LEU A 84 -2.04 11.15 -10.60
C LEU A 84 -2.93 10.40 -9.61
N ILE A 85 -2.56 10.43 -8.32
CA ILE A 85 -3.39 9.92 -7.24
C ILE A 85 -4.07 11.10 -6.57
N VAL A 86 -5.40 11.08 -6.51
CA VAL A 86 -6.21 12.06 -5.80
C VAL A 86 -6.82 11.39 -4.58
N THR A 87 -6.51 11.90 -3.39
CA THR A 87 -7.07 11.39 -2.14
C THR A 87 -7.39 12.56 -1.23
N GLU A 88 -8.46 12.43 -0.45
CA GLU A 88 -8.81 13.42 0.57
C GLU A 88 -7.74 13.45 1.68
N LYS A 89 -7.29 12.27 2.13
CA LYS A 89 -6.31 12.14 3.20
C LYS A 89 -5.53 10.82 3.09
N TRP A 90 -4.21 10.93 3.20
CA TRP A 90 -3.33 9.76 3.29
C TRP A 90 -3.66 8.91 4.51
N GLY A 91 -3.72 7.59 4.32
CA GLY A 91 -4.01 6.62 5.39
C GLY A 91 -5.47 6.61 5.88
N ALA A 92 -6.38 7.37 5.26
CA ALA A 92 -7.79 7.40 5.65
C ALA A 92 -8.65 6.28 5.06
N GLY A 93 -8.10 5.44 4.18
CA GLY A 93 -8.83 4.32 3.60
C GLY A 93 -9.20 3.28 4.66
N THR A 94 -10.40 2.68 4.55
CA THR A 94 -10.88 1.62 5.46
C THR A 94 -9.89 0.47 5.58
N SER A 95 -9.11 0.19 4.54
CA SER A 95 -8.04 -0.82 4.55
C SER A 95 -6.98 -0.58 5.63
N ASN A 96 -6.77 0.66 6.07
CA ASN A 96 -5.82 0.99 7.14
C ASN A 96 -6.34 0.60 8.55
N ASN A 97 -7.64 0.36 8.68
CA ASN A 97 -8.29 -0.02 9.94
C ASN A 97 -8.61 -1.53 10.01
N ALA A 98 -8.14 -2.32 9.03
CA ALA A 98 -8.30 -3.76 9.05
C ALA A 98 -7.43 -4.35 10.18
N GLY A 99 -8.05 -4.83 11.25
CA GLY A 99 -7.38 -5.60 12.32
C GLY A 99 -7.55 -7.11 12.12
N SER A 100 -6.76 -7.94 12.82
CA SER A 100 -6.65 -9.41 12.69
C SER A 100 -7.83 -10.17 12.05
N ASP A 101 -9.04 -10.10 12.63
CA ASP A 101 -10.25 -10.76 12.09
C ASP A 101 -10.65 -10.21 10.70
N LYS A 102 -10.57 -8.89 10.53
CA LYS A 102 -10.83 -8.15 9.28
C LYS A 102 -9.61 -8.05 8.36
N GLN A 103 -8.47 -8.58 8.77
CA GLN A 103 -7.19 -8.60 8.05
C GLN A 103 -6.77 -10.03 7.70
N THR A 104 -7.77 -10.89 7.46
CA THR A 104 -7.55 -12.23 6.94
C THR A 104 -7.40 -12.17 5.42
N TYR A 105 -6.27 -12.66 4.92
CA TYR A 105 -6.00 -12.83 3.49
C TYR A 105 -6.21 -14.28 3.09
N TYR A 106 -6.89 -14.48 1.96
CA TYR A 106 -7.09 -15.81 1.40
C TYR A 106 -6.18 -16.01 0.19
N LYS A 107 -5.41 -17.10 0.21
CA LYS A 107 -4.60 -17.57 -0.91
C LYS A 107 -4.79 -19.06 -1.10
N LEU A 108 -4.50 -19.59 -2.29
CA LEU A 108 -4.42 -21.05 -2.42
C LEU A 108 -3.53 -21.66 -1.33
N SER A 109 -3.95 -22.82 -0.85
CA SER A 109 -3.19 -23.56 0.15
C SER A 109 -1.80 -23.84 -0.40
N LEU A 110 -0.79 -23.51 0.41
CA LEU A 110 0.62 -23.82 0.13
C LEU A 110 1.10 -25.00 0.97
N ASP A 111 0.19 -25.65 1.70
CA ASP A 111 0.47 -26.83 2.49
C ASP A 111 0.44 -28.07 1.58
N PRO A 112 1.53 -28.84 1.45
CA PRO A 112 1.56 -30.03 0.61
C PRO A 112 0.63 -31.15 1.09
N SER A 113 0.16 -31.10 2.34
CA SER A 113 -0.79 -32.08 2.89
C SER A 113 -2.25 -31.78 2.53
N VAL A 114 -2.52 -30.61 1.94
CA VAL A 114 -3.87 -30.17 1.58
C VAL A 114 -3.98 -30.02 0.07
N SER A 115 -4.88 -30.81 -0.54
CA SER A 115 -5.23 -30.62 -1.95
C SER A 115 -6.05 -29.34 -2.11
N ASP A 116 -5.64 -28.45 -3.01
CA ASP A 116 -6.35 -27.23 -3.32
C ASP A 116 -6.19 -26.85 -4.80
N SER A 117 -7.14 -26.05 -5.31
CA SER A 117 -7.16 -25.56 -6.67
C SER A 117 -7.92 -24.24 -6.76
N ALA A 118 -7.58 -23.42 -7.75
CA ALA A 118 -8.30 -22.17 -7.98
C ALA A 118 -9.78 -22.37 -8.31
N SER A 119 -10.13 -23.47 -8.99
CA SER A 119 -11.52 -23.83 -9.22
C SER A 119 -12.28 -24.12 -7.93
N GLU A 120 -11.66 -24.82 -6.98
CA GLU A 120 -12.29 -25.10 -5.69
C GLU A 120 -12.39 -23.84 -4.84
N MET A 121 -11.35 -23.01 -4.80
CA MET A 121 -11.37 -21.73 -4.09
C MET A 121 -12.43 -20.79 -4.67
N ALA A 122 -12.55 -20.72 -6.00
CA ALA A 122 -13.58 -19.92 -6.67
C ALA A 122 -14.99 -20.41 -6.34
N GLN A 123 -15.21 -21.74 -6.31
CA GLN A 123 -16.49 -22.30 -5.86
C GLN A 123 -16.79 -21.92 -4.41
N ASP A 124 -15.81 -22.05 -3.51
CA ASP A 124 -16.00 -21.73 -2.10
C ASP A 124 -16.32 -20.23 -1.90
N ILE A 125 -15.67 -19.33 -2.63
CA ILE A 125 -15.97 -17.88 -2.64
C ILE A 125 -17.36 -17.60 -3.22
N CYS A 126 -17.70 -18.20 -4.36
CA CYS A 126 -18.96 -17.96 -5.08
C CYS A 126 -20.18 -18.53 -4.34
N ARG A 127 -20.02 -19.63 -3.58
CA ARG A 127 -21.11 -20.29 -2.84
C ARG A 127 -21.83 -19.37 -1.85
N GLY A 128 -21.17 -18.33 -1.35
CA GLY A 128 -21.78 -17.31 -0.49
C GLY A 128 -22.77 -16.38 -1.22
N GLY A 129 -22.86 -16.43 -2.55
CA GLY A 129 -23.79 -15.65 -3.36
C GLY A 129 -23.41 -14.16 -3.54
N ALA A 130 -22.36 -13.70 -2.86
CA ALA A 130 -21.91 -12.31 -2.91
C ALA A 130 -20.91 -12.00 -4.05
N MET A 131 -20.52 -13.01 -4.83
CA MET A 131 -19.50 -12.87 -5.87
C MET A 131 -19.81 -13.76 -7.08
N HIS A 132 -19.64 -13.21 -8.29
CA HIS A 132 -19.77 -13.96 -9.53
C HIS A 132 -18.63 -14.97 -9.70
N GLY A 133 -18.93 -16.14 -10.27
CA GLY A 133 -17.97 -17.25 -10.35
C GLY A 133 -16.74 -16.97 -11.21
N ASP A 134 -16.87 -16.15 -12.26
CA ASP A 134 -15.77 -15.73 -13.13
C ASP A 134 -14.79 -14.79 -12.41
N ILE A 135 -15.30 -13.79 -11.67
CA ILE A 135 -14.47 -12.91 -10.84
C ILE A 135 -13.82 -13.75 -9.72
N ALA A 136 -14.58 -14.65 -9.09
CA ALA A 136 -14.05 -15.53 -8.04
C ALA A 136 -12.89 -16.40 -8.55
N LEU A 137 -12.97 -16.88 -9.80
CA LEU A 137 -11.91 -17.62 -10.45
C LEU A 137 -10.67 -16.76 -10.71
N CYS A 138 -10.83 -15.53 -11.18
CA CYS A 138 -9.72 -14.60 -11.37
C CYS A 138 -9.00 -14.32 -10.04
N GLU A 139 -9.74 -13.99 -8.98
CA GLU A 139 -9.17 -13.76 -7.64
C GLU A 139 -8.46 -15.01 -7.12
N ALA A 140 -9.07 -16.19 -7.24
CA ALA A 140 -8.47 -17.44 -6.79
C ALA A 140 -7.16 -17.75 -7.53
N GLN A 141 -7.12 -17.57 -8.86
CA GLN A 141 -5.93 -17.85 -9.67
C GLN A 141 -4.77 -16.92 -9.34
N HIS A 142 -5.05 -15.65 -9.05
CA HIS A 142 -4.01 -14.64 -8.81
C HIS A 142 -3.68 -14.50 -7.32
N SER A 143 -4.40 -15.19 -6.44
CA SER A 143 -4.27 -15.07 -4.98
C SER A 143 -2.84 -15.32 -4.47
N VAL A 144 -2.15 -16.32 -5.01
CA VAL A 144 -0.75 -16.61 -4.63
C VAL A 144 0.21 -15.53 -5.09
N GLN A 145 0.04 -15.05 -6.33
CA GLN A 145 0.85 -13.94 -6.87
C GLN A 145 0.64 -12.65 -6.05
N ALA A 146 -0.62 -12.32 -5.74
CA ALA A 146 -0.98 -11.17 -4.93
C ALA A 146 -0.41 -11.28 -3.50
N PHE A 147 -0.51 -12.46 -2.89
CA PHE A 147 0.09 -12.73 -1.57
C PHE A 147 1.60 -12.50 -1.57
N TYR A 148 2.33 -13.07 -2.54
CA TYR A 148 3.78 -12.89 -2.59
C TYR A 148 4.19 -11.46 -2.96
N ASN A 149 3.34 -10.70 -3.64
CA ASN A 149 3.56 -9.26 -3.80
C ASN A 149 3.53 -8.54 -2.45
N LEU A 150 2.56 -8.85 -1.58
CA LEU A 150 2.52 -8.30 -0.22
C LEU A 150 3.74 -8.72 0.63
N VAL A 151 4.17 -9.98 0.51
CA VAL A 151 5.43 -10.45 1.13
C VAL A 151 6.61 -9.63 0.65
N ARG A 152 6.74 -9.42 -0.67
CA ARG A 152 7.82 -8.60 -1.27
C ARG A 152 7.77 -7.15 -0.79
N LEU A 153 6.58 -6.61 -0.53
CA LEU A 153 6.39 -5.27 0.04
C LEU A 153 6.70 -5.19 1.54
N GLY A 154 7.02 -6.32 2.20
CA GLY A 154 7.44 -6.37 3.59
C GLY A 154 6.31 -6.59 4.59
N VAL A 155 5.14 -7.05 4.15
CA VAL A 155 4.05 -7.43 5.07
C VAL A 155 4.50 -8.64 5.90
N PRO A 156 4.47 -8.58 7.25
CA PRO A 156 5.13 -9.55 8.13
C PRO A 156 4.28 -10.81 8.36
N PHE A 157 3.91 -11.51 7.28
CA PHE A 157 3.17 -12.75 7.40
C PHE A 157 3.95 -13.84 8.15
N PRO A 158 3.27 -14.67 8.98
CA PRO A 158 3.89 -15.78 9.67
C PRO A 158 4.42 -16.81 8.66
N HIS A 159 5.65 -17.28 8.90
CA HIS A 159 6.26 -18.36 8.14
C HIS A 159 6.96 -19.33 9.07
N ASN A 160 7.13 -20.58 8.64
CA ASN A 160 7.87 -21.57 9.42
C ASN A 160 9.39 -21.37 9.29
N ALA A 161 10.17 -22.15 10.05
CA ALA A 161 11.63 -22.10 10.05
C ALA A 161 12.28 -22.41 8.69
N PHE A 162 11.52 -22.98 7.75
CA PHE A 162 11.95 -23.32 6.39
C PHE A 162 11.45 -22.32 5.34
N GLY A 163 10.77 -21.23 5.75
CA GLY A 163 10.29 -20.17 4.87
C GLY A 163 8.95 -20.44 4.17
N ALA A 164 8.23 -21.51 4.54
CA ALA A 164 6.87 -21.72 4.03
C ALA A 164 5.87 -20.82 4.76
N TYR A 165 4.83 -20.37 4.05
CA TYR A 165 3.74 -19.56 4.58
C TYR A 165 2.47 -20.41 4.82
N PRO A 166 2.41 -21.19 5.91
CA PRO A 166 1.25 -21.99 6.25
C PRO A 166 0.05 -21.08 6.52
N GLY A 167 -1.14 -21.51 6.09
CA GLY A 167 -2.37 -20.85 6.50
C GLY A 167 -3.04 -21.55 7.68
N TYR A 168 -4.15 -21.00 8.14
CA TYR A 168 -5.02 -21.57 9.16
C TYR A 168 -6.43 -21.79 8.61
N LYS A 169 -7.16 -22.72 9.21
CA LYS A 169 -8.55 -23.01 8.84
C LYS A 169 -9.49 -21.96 9.41
N THR A 170 -10.53 -21.62 8.65
CA THR A 170 -11.65 -20.81 9.13
C THR A 170 -12.93 -21.64 9.05
N ASP A 171 -14.02 -21.14 9.65
CA ASP A 171 -15.29 -21.85 9.71
C ASP A 171 -15.83 -22.26 8.32
N HIS A 172 -15.47 -21.49 7.29
CA HIS A 172 -15.92 -21.70 5.91
C HIS A 172 -14.80 -22.09 4.94
N ASP A 173 -13.57 -22.29 5.43
CA ASP A 173 -12.46 -22.76 4.63
C ASP A 173 -11.67 -23.88 5.32
N PRO A 174 -11.95 -25.16 4.99
CA PRO A 174 -11.26 -26.30 5.59
C PRO A 174 -9.84 -26.50 5.05
N ARG A 175 -9.44 -25.77 4.00
CA ARG A 175 -8.17 -25.98 3.27
C ARG A 175 -7.01 -25.11 3.75
N ALA A 176 -7.20 -24.38 4.84
CA ALA A 176 -6.16 -23.55 5.45
C ALA A 176 -5.58 -22.50 4.49
N ARG A 177 -6.46 -21.81 3.76
CA ARG A 177 -6.12 -20.73 2.79
C ARG A 177 -5.88 -19.39 3.48
N ALA A 178 -6.37 -19.23 4.70
CA ALA A 178 -6.33 -17.98 5.44
C ALA A 178 -4.96 -17.71 6.08
N THR A 179 -4.52 -16.46 6.07
CA THR A 179 -3.34 -15.97 6.80
C THR A 179 -3.55 -14.51 7.22
N SER A 180 -2.91 -14.08 8.31
CA SER A 180 -2.96 -12.69 8.80
C SER A 180 -1.56 -12.19 9.14
N ALA A 181 -1.37 -10.87 9.14
CA ALA A 181 -0.10 -10.20 9.46
C ALA A 181 -0.26 -9.32 10.71
#